data_AF-A0A1J4Z755-F1
#
_entry.id   AF-A0A1J4Z755-F1
#
_cell.length_a   1.000
_cell.length_b   1.000
_cell.length_c   1.000
_cell.angle_alpha   90.00
_cell.angle_beta   90.00
_cell.angle_gamma   90.00
#
_symmetry.space_group_name_H-M   'P 1'
#
loop_
_entity.id
_entity.type
_entity.pdbx_description
1 polymer ?
#
loop_
_entity_poly.entity_id
_entity_poly.type
_entity_poly.pdbx_seq_one_letter_code
_entity_poly.pdbx_strand_id
1 'polypeptide(L)'
;MKNPAIGRQALTDNNSRGDRAVALITVIIILFFVALLGSAVIGMVVSRVSQMSLETDSLKAQYVAEAGISKAQYEMSKGNDPAGDGIGNIPPTAFGEGAYMVIHDPQAKTLTAIGVVHDTKKVVFIKYAAI
;
A
#
# COMPACT_ATOMS: atom_id res chain seq x y z
N MET A 1 -36.63 -15.85 -70.33
CA MET A 1 -35.31 -15.17 -70.32
C MET A 1 -35.04 -14.66 -68.90
N LYS A 2 -34.05 -15.24 -68.20
CA LYS A 2 -33.74 -14.92 -66.79
C LYS A 2 -32.89 -13.64 -66.75
N ASN A 3 -33.42 -12.56 -66.16
CA ASN A 3 -32.79 -11.24 -66.19
C ASN A 3 -31.49 -11.22 -65.35
N PRO A 4 -30.30 -11.05 -65.94
CA PRO A 4 -29.01 -11.12 -65.25
C PRO A 4 -28.76 -9.96 -64.27
N ALA A 5 -29.61 -8.93 -64.26
CA ALA A 5 -29.50 -7.78 -63.37
C ALA A 5 -29.78 -8.12 -61.89
N ILE A 6 -30.68 -9.08 -61.61
CA ILE A 6 -31.10 -9.43 -60.24
C ILE A 6 -29.97 -10.14 -59.48
N GLY A 7 -29.16 -10.94 -60.17
CA GLY A 7 -28.03 -11.65 -59.57
C GLY A 7 -26.86 -10.73 -59.16
N ARG A 8 -26.66 -9.62 -59.88
CA ARG A 8 -25.59 -8.65 -59.56
C ARG A 8 -25.93 -7.74 -58.38
N GLN A 9 -27.20 -7.33 -58.24
CA GLN A 9 -27.66 -6.51 -57.11
C GLN A 9 -27.64 -7.28 -55.78
N ALA A 10 -28.04 -8.56 -55.78
CA ALA A 10 -27.98 -9.41 -54.59
C ALA A 10 -26.55 -9.66 -54.07
N LEU A 11 -25.56 -9.71 -54.96
CA LEU A 11 -24.15 -9.87 -54.59
C LEU A 11 -23.54 -8.59 -54.00
N THR A 12 -23.98 -7.41 -54.46
CA THR A 12 -23.51 -6.12 -53.93
C THR A 12 -24.13 -5.81 -52.56
N ASP A 13 -25.39 -6.17 -52.35
CA ASP A 13 -26.05 -6.02 -51.05
C ASP A 13 -25.46 -6.94 -49.97
N ASN A 14 -25.07 -8.17 -50.31
CA ASN A 14 -24.42 -9.07 -49.36
C ASN A 14 -23.02 -8.60 -48.95
N ASN A 15 -22.21 -8.09 -49.89
CA ASN A 15 -20.90 -7.51 -49.57
C ASN A 15 -21.03 -6.29 -48.65
N SER A 16 -21.96 -5.37 -48.94
CA SER A 16 -22.14 -4.18 -48.09
C SER A 16 -22.66 -4.49 -46.68
N ARG A 17 -23.46 -5.55 -46.52
CA ARG A 17 -23.87 -6.06 -45.20
C ARG A 17 -22.71 -6.71 -44.45
N GLY A 18 -21.85 -7.47 -45.13
CA GLY A 18 -20.63 -8.04 -44.56
C GLY A 18 -19.68 -6.96 -44.05
N ASP A 19 -19.41 -5.93 -44.86
CA ASP A 19 -18.51 -4.83 -44.50
C ASP A 19 -19.04 -4.03 -43.30
N ARG A 20 -20.36 -3.79 -43.24
CA ARG A 20 -21.01 -3.13 -42.09
C ARG A 20 -20.95 -3.97 -40.81
N ALA A 21 -21.10 -5.29 -40.92
CA ALA A 21 -20.99 -6.20 -39.79
C ALA A 21 -19.55 -6.27 -39.26
N VAL A 22 -18.56 -6.34 -40.15
CA VAL A 22 -17.14 -6.32 -39.78
C VAL A 22 -16.78 -5.00 -39.10
N ALA A 23 -17.21 -3.86 -39.65
CA ALA A 23 -16.98 -2.56 -39.04
C ALA A 23 -17.59 -2.47 -37.62
N LEU A 24 -18.81 -2.96 -37.43
CA LEU A 24 -19.47 -2.98 -36.11
C LEU A 24 -18.69 -3.85 -35.11
N ILE A 25 -18.26 -5.04 -35.51
CA ILE A 25 -17.47 -5.95 -34.68
C ILE A 25 -16.14 -5.29 -34.28
N THR A 26 -15.45 -4.66 -35.23
CA THR A 26 -14.20 -3.95 -34.95
C THR A 26 -14.40 -2.84 -33.93
N VAL A 27 -15.47 -2.04 -34.05
CA VAL A 27 -15.79 -0.99 -33.08
C VAL A 27 -16.07 -1.57 -31.70
N ILE A 28 -16.85 -2.65 -31.61
CA ILE A 28 -17.14 -3.32 -30.33
C ILE A 28 -15.85 -3.83 -29.68
N ILE A 29 -14.95 -4.43 -30.46
CA ILE A 29 -13.65 -4.92 -29.97
C ILE A 29 -12.83 -3.74 -29.43
N ILE A 30 -12.73 -2.63 -30.18
CA ILE A 30 -12.00 -1.44 -29.75
C ILE A 30 -12.60 -0.88 -28.45
N LEU A 31 -13.92 -0.74 -28.38
CA LEU A 31 -14.61 -0.27 -27.17
C LEU A 31 -14.36 -1.20 -25.98
N PHE A 32 -14.32 -2.50 -26.20
CA PHE A 32 -14.00 -3.48 -25.16
C PHE A 32 -12.57 -3.28 -24.63
N PHE A 33 -11.59 -3.11 -25.52
CA PHE A 33 -10.21 -2.80 -25.11
C PHE A 33 -10.12 -1.48 -24.34
N VAL A 34 -10.80 -0.43 -24.80
CA VAL A 34 -10.83 0.86 -24.10
C VAL A 34 -11.45 0.71 -22.71
N ALA A 35 -12.54 -0.05 -22.58
CA ALA A 35 -13.17 -0.32 -21.29
C ALA A 35 -12.24 -1.08 -20.33
N LEU A 36 -11.52 -2.10 -20.84
CA LEU A 36 -10.55 -2.85 -20.06
C LEU A 36 -9.41 -1.95 -19.56
N LEU A 37 -8.82 -1.15 -20.46
CA LEU A 37 -7.76 -0.20 -20.08
C LEU A 37 -8.25 0.82 -19.07
N GLY A 38 -9.46 1.35 -19.26
CA GLY A 38 -10.10 2.26 -18.29
C GLY A 38 -10.25 1.63 -16.91
N SER A 39 -10.76 0.39 -16.85
CA SER A 39 -10.91 -0.33 -15.57
C SER A 39 -9.56 -0.61 -14.88
N ALA A 40 -8.51 -0.93 -15.65
CA ALA A 40 -7.18 -1.18 -15.11
C ALA A 40 -6.58 0.08 -14.47
N VAL A 41 -6.73 1.24 -15.13
CA VAL A 41 -6.25 2.52 -14.58
C VAL A 41 -7.02 2.87 -13.30
N ILE A 42 -8.35 2.74 -13.30
CA ILE A 42 -9.16 2.99 -12.10
C ILE A 42 -8.73 2.08 -10.95
N GLY A 43 -8.56 0.78 -11.23
CA GLY A 43 -8.09 -0.19 -10.23
C GLY A 43 -6.73 0.17 -9.66
N MET A 44 -5.80 0.62 -10.50
CA MET A 44 -4.47 1.09 -10.07
C MET A 44 -4.56 2.31 -9.15
N VAL A 45 -5.38 3.30 -9.51
CA VAL A 45 -5.56 4.53 -8.70
C VAL A 45 -6.15 4.19 -7.33
N VAL A 46 -7.21 3.37 -7.28
CA VAL A 46 -7.83 2.94 -6.02
C VAL A 46 -6.81 2.20 -5.16
N SER A 47 -6.05 1.28 -5.75
CA SER A 47 -5.01 0.55 -5.03
C SER A 47 -3.93 1.49 -4.47
N ARG A 48 -3.49 2.47 -5.26
CA ARG A 48 -2.48 3.44 -4.84
C ARG A 48 -2.96 4.30 -3.67
N VAL A 49 -4.20 4.79 -3.73
CA VAL A 49 -4.78 5.62 -2.65
C VAL A 49 -4.84 4.84 -1.34
N SER A 50 -5.30 3.58 -1.37
CA SER A 50 -5.35 2.73 -0.18
C SER A 50 -3.96 2.39 0.37
N GLN A 51 -2.95 2.26 -0.49
CA GLN A 51 -1.57 2.03 -0.05
C GLN A 51 -0.95 3.27 0.60
N MET A 52 -1.25 4.47 0.08
CA MET A 52 -0.68 5.71 0.62
C MET A 52 -1.04 5.96 2.09
N SER A 53 -2.28 5.67 2.49
CA SER A 53 -2.67 5.81 3.90
C SER A 53 -1.94 4.81 4.79
N LEU A 54 -1.81 3.55 4.35
CA LEU A 54 -1.08 2.51 5.07
C LEU A 54 0.42 2.81 5.18
N GLU A 55 1.03 3.33 4.11
CA GLU A 55 2.43 3.77 4.11
C GLU A 55 2.65 4.93 5.09
N THR A 56 1.73 5.89 5.12
CA THR A 56 1.78 7.03 6.05
C THR A 56 1.69 6.56 7.50
N ASP A 57 0.72 5.71 7.84
CA ASP A 57 0.56 5.16 9.19
C ASP A 57 1.76 4.28 9.58
N SER A 58 2.30 3.53 8.62
CA SER A 58 3.53 2.75 8.78
C SER A 58 4.74 3.61 9.13
N LEU A 59 4.94 4.74 8.43
CA LEU A 59 6.00 5.69 8.74
C LEU A 59 5.80 6.34 10.11
N LYS A 60 4.57 6.77 10.42
CA LYS A 60 4.24 7.35 11.73
C LYS A 60 4.51 6.35 12.86
N ALA A 61 4.07 5.10 12.73
CA ALA A 61 4.35 4.05 13.71
C ALA A 61 5.85 3.79 13.90
N GLN A 62 6.63 3.86 12.82
CA GLN A 62 8.09 3.76 12.91
C GLN A 62 8.69 4.94 13.68
N TYR A 63 8.31 6.18 13.38
CA TYR A 63 8.78 7.37 14.10
C TYR A 63 8.43 7.32 15.60
N VAL A 64 7.23 6.85 15.92
CA VAL A 64 6.79 6.65 17.31
C VAL A 64 7.67 5.61 18.01
N ALA A 65 8.04 4.52 17.33
CA ALA A 65 8.98 3.52 17.88
C ALA A 65 10.39 4.11 18.09
N GLU A 66 10.90 4.90 17.14
CA GLU A 66 12.20 5.55 17.22
C GLU A 66 12.26 6.56 18.38
N ALA A 67 11.17 7.30 18.64
CA ALA A 67 11.07 8.16 19.81
C ALA A 67 11.21 7.38 21.12
N GLY A 68 10.61 6.17 21.19
CA GLY A 68 10.77 5.25 22.32
C GLY A 68 12.23 4.85 22.52
N ILE A 69 12.92 4.44 21.46
CA ILE A 69 14.36 4.13 21.50
C ILE A 69 15.16 5.30 22.04
N SER A 70 14.92 6.52 21.56
CA SER A 70 15.65 7.70 22.03
C SER A 70 15.45 7.96 23.53
N LYS A 71 14.23 7.76 24.03
CA LYS A 71 13.94 7.88 25.46
C LYS A 71 14.63 6.78 26.27
N ALA A 72 14.62 5.53 25.80
CA ALA A 72 15.30 4.43 26.47
C ALA A 72 16.82 4.65 26.51
N GLN A 73 17.43 5.13 25.41
CA GLN A 73 18.84 5.51 25.39
C GLN A 73 19.15 6.65 26.37
N TYR A 74 18.25 7.62 26.51
CA TYR A 74 18.41 8.70 27.49
C TYR A 74 18.44 8.14 28.92
N GLU A 75 17.50 7.28 29.30
CA GLU A 75 17.47 6.63 30.61
C GLU A 75 18.74 5.81 30.88
N MET A 76 19.18 5.03 29.88
CA MET A 76 20.44 4.27 29.94
C MET A 76 21.65 5.19 30.11
N SER A 77 21.72 6.30 29.38
CA SER A 77 22.85 7.24 29.45
C SER A 77 22.93 7.99 30.77
N LYS A 78 21.79 8.23 31.42
CA LYS A 78 21.71 8.92 32.71
C LYS A 78 21.76 7.97 33.91
N GLY A 79 21.63 6.67 33.68
CA GLY A 79 21.47 5.67 34.74
C GLY A 79 20.27 5.98 35.64
N ASN A 80 19.25 6.64 35.10
CA ASN A 80 18.09 7.11 35.85
C ASN A 80 16.84 6.44 35.31
N ASP A 81 16.03 5.92 36.22
CA ASP A 81 14.74 5.30 35.94
C ASP A 81 13.66 6.10 36.71
N PRO A 82 13.07 7.14 36.08
CA PRO A 82 12.04 7.94 36.71
C PRO A 82 10.71 7.19 36.90
N ALA A 83 10.49 6.10 36.16
CA ALA A 83 9.21 5.39 36.09
C ALA A 83 9.20 4.11 36.94
N GLY A 84 10.36 3.60 37.35
CA GLY A 84 10.52 2.38 38.13
C GLY A 84 10.26 1.11 37.31
N ASP A 85 10.41 1.15 35.99
CA ASP A 85 10.17 0.06 35.03
C ASP A 85 11.46 -0.70 34.63
N GLY A 86 12.59 -0.27 35.18
CA GLY A 86 13.92 -0.76 34.85
C GLY A 86 14.53 0.07 33.72
N ILE A 87 15.75 0.56 33.94
CA ILE A 87 16.49 1.44 33.02
C ILE A 87 16.41 0.94 31.56
N GLY A 88 15.85 1.76 30.68
CA GLY A 88 15.74 1.49 29.25
C GLY A 88 14.50 0.68 28.84
N ASN A 89 13.72 0.16 29.80
CA ASN A 89 12.37 -0.32 29.53
C ASN A 89 11.42 0.87 29.56
N ILE A 90 10.43 0.86 28.67
CA ILE A 90 9.38 1.87 28.69
C ILE A 90 8.04 1.18 28.48
N PRO A 91 7.07 1.28 29.42
CA PRO A 91 5.75 0.72 29.27
C PRO A 91 5.00 1.44 28.14
N PRO A 92 3.86 0.88 27.69
CA PRO A 92 3.02 1.52 26.68
C PRO A 92 2.72 2.99 27.04
N THR A 93 3.28 3.92 26.27
CA THR A 93 3.23 5.35 26.51
C THR A 93 2.71 6.06 25.26
N ALA A 94 1.73 6.95 25.43
CA ALA A 94 1.18 7.73 24.33
C ALA A 94 2.17 8.80 23.85
N PHE A 95 2.27 8.99 22.53
CA PHE A 95 3.14 9.97 21.90
C PHE A 95 2.60 10.39 20.53
N GLY A 96 2.26 11.68 20.39
CA GLY A 96 1.61 12.19 19.18
C GLY A 96 0.27 11.51 18.94
N GLU A 97 0.10 10.93 17.74
CA GLU A 97 -1.10 10.18 17.33
C GLU A 97 -1.03 8.68 17.66
N GLY A 98 0.03 8.23 18.33
CA GLY A 98 0.27 6.81 18.58
C GLY A 98 0.71 6.51 20.01
N ALA A 99 1.20 5.29 20.19
CA ALA A 99 1.84 4.86 21.43
C ALA A 99 3.09 4.03 21.12
N TYR A 100 4.09 4.10 21.99
CA TYR A 100 5.26 3.23 21.93
C TYR A 100 5.46 2.46 23.23
N MET A 101 6.17 1.34 23.15
CA MET A 101 6.77 0.67 24.29
C MET A 101 8.19 0.25 23.91
N VAL A 102 9.08 0.13 24.89
CA VAL A 102 10.44 -0.36 24.69
C VAL A 102 10.74 -1.46 25.68
N ILE A 103 11.34 -2.54 25.17
CA ILE A 103 11.85 -3.65 25.97
C ILE A 103 13.36 -3.67 25.80
N HIS A 104 14.07 -3.53 26.92
CA HIS A 104 15.51 -3.61 27.01
C HIS A 104 15.93 -5.01 27.48
N ASP A 105 16.79 -5.65 26.70
CA ASP A 105 17.46 -6.90 27.07
C ASP A 105 18.96 -6.61 27.27
N PRO A 106 19.42 -6.49 28.53
CA PRO A 106 20.83 -6.22 28.84
C PRO A 106 21.77 -7.37 28.44
N GLN A 107 21.29 -8.61 28.39
CA GLN A 107 22.10 -9.79 28.06
C GLN A 107 22.37 -9.84 26.55
N ALA A 108 21.33 -9.63 25.76
CA ALA A 108 21.44 -9.54 24.31
C ALA A 108 22.04 -8.20 23.82
N LYS A 109 22.09 -7.20 24.71
CA LYS A 109 22.44 -5.81 24.42
C LYS A 109 21.53 -5.22 23.35
N THR A 110 20.23 -5.37 23.54
CA THR A 110 19.22 -4.93 22.57
C THR A 110 18.14 -4.07 23.20
N LEU A 111 17.67 -3.10 22.41
CA LEU A 111 16.44 -2.36 22.65
C LEU A 111 15.44 -2.74 21.56
N THR A 112 14.24 -3.13 21.99
CA THR A 112 13.12 -3.46 21.11
C THR A 112 12.02 -2.44 21.33
N ALA A 113 11.87 -1.50 20.41
CA ALA A 113 10.76 -0.55 20.47
C ALA A 113 9.63 -1.00 19.56
N ILE A 114 8.40 -0.93 20.06
CA ILE A 114 7.18 -1.18 19.30
C ILE A 114 6.40 0.12 19.27
N GLY A 115 6.20 0.68 18.08
CA GLY A 115 5.35 1.85 17.84
C GLY A 115 4.04 1.43 17.18
N VAL A 116 2.96 2.06 17.61
CA VAL A 116 1.59 1.78 17.16
C VAL A 116 0.89 3.08 16.82
N VAL A 117 0.36 3.17 15.61
CA VAL A 117 -0.50 4.27 15.16
C VAL A 117 -1.70 3.65 14.43
N HIS A 118 -2.91 3.97 14.89
CA HIS A 118 -4.13 3.25 14.51
C HIS A 118 -3.94 1.73 14.69
N ASP A 119 -4.16 0.94 13.64
CA ASP A 119 -3.96 -0.52 13.63
C ASP A 119 -2.58 -0.93 13.07
N THR A 120 -1.72 0.03 12.73
CA THR A 120 -0.40 -0.25 12.18
C THR A 120 0.65 -0.34 13.28
N LYS A 121 1.39 -1.45 13.31
CA LYS A 121 2.47 -1.70 14.26
C LYS A 121 3.82 -1.77 13.55
N LYS A 122 4.83 -1.12 14.12
CA LYS A 122 6.21 -1.23 13.70
C LYS A 122 7.10 -1.58 14.87
N VAL A 123 8.09 -2.42 14.59
CA VAL A 123 9.07 -2.84 15.58
C VAL A 123 10.44 -2.41 15.09
N VAL A 124 11.14 -1.65 15.93
CA VAL A 124 12.51 -1.22 15.71
C VAL A 124 13.39 -1.93 16.72
N PHE A 125 14.40 -2.63 16.21
CA PHE A 125 15.39 -3.32 17.03
C PHE A 125 16.74 -2.62 16.87
N ILE A 126 17.36 -2.27 17.99
CA ILE A 126 18.73 -1.76 18.02
C ILE A 126 19.57 -2.68 18.89
N LYS A 127 20.71 -3.11 18.34
CA LYS A 127 21.77 -3.76 19.10
C LYS A 127 22.86 -2.75 19.39
N TYR A 128 23.31 -2.66 20.63
CA TYR A 128 24.37 -1.73 21.04
C TYR A 128 25.61 -2.47 21.56
N ALA A 129 26.78 -1.85 21.37
CA ALA A 129 27.97 -2.20 22.13
C ALA A 129 27.90 -1.45 23.47
N ALA A 130 28.55 -1.99 24.52
CA ALA A 130 28.48 -1.43 25.87
C ALA A 130 28.63 0.10 25.86
N ILE A 131 27.67 0.78 26.49
CA ILE A 131 27.64 2.24 26.66
C ILE A 131 28.57 2.61 27.82
#